data_AF-D5E5V8-F1
#
_entry.id   AF-D5E5V8-F1
#
_cell.length_a   1.000
_cell.length_b   1.000
_cell.length_c   1.000
_cell.angle_alpha   90.00
_cell.angle_beta   90.00
_cell.angle_gamma   90.00
#
_symmetry.space_group_name_H-M   'P 1'
#
loop_
_entity.id
_entity.type
_entity.pdbx_description
1 polymer ?
#
loop_
_entity_poly.entity_id
_entity_poly.type
_entity_poly.pdbx_seq_one_letter_code
_entity_poly.pdbx_strand_id
1 'polypeptide(L)'
;MKIESPEQKAINEELKKVTIGITGLPNTEYPNHTAKEYTIDQLELKGHDESKYTVEKRAFEINNEIGEVSVIVNLKSIETPTLFSEEKTLKITGFKPVPLGKIETMAKNKTLFIVDKSSTDYATTIEAIKKLIGPDGKGKSYIKQDFSKAQKASEIIFKYGDISKNANSQNNVISFLKYTDNEIDKTIGKNISCPKNYDDGKDVKNRRALFFSLDENGKLIIKFRVTSETNSDTIYTIDLE
;
A
#
# COMPACT_ATOMS: atom_id res chain seq x y z
N MET A 1 -28.55 -33.48 -8.19
CA MET A 1 -28.73 -32.81 -6.88
C MET A 1 -28.06 -33.70 -5.84
N LYS A 2 -27.02 -33.24 -5.15
CA LYS A 2 -26.57 -33.92 -3.93
C LYS A 2 -27.64 -33.65 -2.87
N ILE A 3 -28.25 -34.71 -2.35
CA ILE A 3 -29.19 -34.60 -1.23
C ILE A 3 -28.33 -34.55 0.03
N GLU A 4 -28.40 -33.44 0.76
CA GLU A 4 -27.73 -33.31 2.06
C GLU A 4 -28.42 -34.21 3.09
N SER A 5 -27.63 -34.83 3.97
CA SER A 5 -28.20 -35.55 5.11
C SER A 5 -28.82 -34.57 6.11
N PRO A 6 -29.77 -35.01 6.96
CA PRO A 6 -30.33 -34.16 8.01
C PRO A 6 -29.27 -33.52 8.92
N GLU A 7 -28.20 -34.27 9.24
CA GLU A 7 -27.08 -33.81 10.06
C GLU A 7 -26.25 -32.74 9.34
N GLN A 8 -26.02 -32.92 8.03
CA GLN A 8 -25.33 -31.94 7.19
C GLN A 8 -26.11 -30.62 7.13
N LYS A 9 -27.43 -30.71 6.98
CA LYS A 9 -28.30 -29.54 6.98
C LYS A 9 -28.26 -28.82 8.34
N ALA A 10 -28.28 -29.58 9.44
CA ALA A 10 -28.24 -29.02 10.79
C ALA A 10 -26.94 -28.24 11.07
N ILE A 11 -25.78 -28.80 10.73
CA ILE A 11 -24.49 -28.12 10.95
C ILE A 11 -24.33 -26.87 10.05
N ASN A 12 -24.88 -26.89 8.83
CA ASN A 12 -24.90 -25.74 7.94
C ASN A 12 -25.81 -24.60 8.45
N GLU A 13 -26.98 -24.93 9.03
CA GLU A 13 -27.83 -23.92 9.68
C GLU A 13 -27.15 -23.32 10.92
N GLU A 14 -26.36 -24.11 11.64
CA GLU A 14 -25.58 -23.62 12.78
C GLU A 14 -24.47 -22.65 12.33
N LEU A 15 -23.76 -22.96 11.25
CA LEU A 15 -22.72 -22.09 10.68
C LEU A 15 -23.24 -20.69 10.33
N LYS A 16 -24.51 -20.56 9.92
CA LYS A 16 -25.11 -19.26 9.61
C LYS A 16 -25.15 -18.33 10.82
N LYS A 17 -25.27 -18.87 12.03
CA LYS A 17 -25.29 -18.10 13.29
C LYS A 17 -23.92 -17.59 13.70
N VAL A 18 -22.84 -18.17 13.16
CA VAL A 18 -21.47 -17.79 13.52
C VAL A 18 -21.21 -16.34 13.11
N THR A 19 -20.79 -15.55 14.09
CA THR A 19 -20.31 -14.17 13.97
C THR A 19 -18.84 -14.07 14.36
N ILE A 20 -18.17 -13.03 13.88
CA ILE A 20 -16.75 -12.77 14.13
C ILE A 20 -16.57 -11.43 14.87
N GLY A 21 -15.58 -11.37 15.76
CA GLY A 21 -15.09 -10.15 16.41
C GLY A 21 -13.62 -10.28 16.78
N ILE A 22 -13.08 -9.24 17.46
CA ILE A 22 -11.73 -9.24 18.01
C ILE A 22 -11.81 -9.41 19.54
N THR A 23 -11.05 -10.36 20.08
CA THR A 23 -10.99 -10.61 21.53
C THR A 23 -10.62 -9.35 22.30
N GLY A 24 -11.52 -8.93 23.20
CA GLY A 24 -11.29 -7.78 24.08
C GLY A 24 -11.41 -6.40 23.43
N LEU A 25 -11.85 -6.32 22.17
CA LEU A 25 -11.99 -5.05 21.45
C LEU A 25 -13.44 -4.86 20.95
N PRO A 26 -14.19 -3.88 21.49
CA PRO A 26 -15.53 -3.62 21.01
C PRO A 26 -15.51 -3.01 19.60
N ASN A 27 -16.53 -3.32 18.79
CA ASN A 27 -16.62 -2.85 17.40
C ASN A 27 -16.56 -1.31 17.25
N THR A 28 -16.97 -0.56 18.28
CA THR A 28 -16.91 0.91 18.29
C THR A 28 -15.47 1.45 18.29
N GLU A 29 -14.50 0.64 18.72
CA GLU A 29 -13.09 1.03 18.76
C GLU A 29 -12.33 0.65 17.49
N TYR A 30 -12.90 -0.18 16.60
CA TYR A 30 -12.22 -0.58 15.36
C TYR A 30 -11.68 0.61 14.53
N PRO A 31 -12.40 1.75 14.40
CA PRO A 31 -11.87 2.91 13.66
C PRO A 31 -10.59 3.54 14.22
N ASN A 32 -10.22 3.22 15.46
CA ASN A 32 -8.99 3.70 16.12
C ASN A 32 -7.80 2.77 15.88
N HIS A 33 -8.03 1.57 15.35
CA HIS A 33 -7.05 0.52 15.16
C HIS A 33 -6.90 0.14 13.69
N THR A 34 -5.72 -0.33 13.29
CA THR A 34 -5.50 -0.85 11.94
C THR A 34 -5.73 -2.36 11.90
N ALA A 35 -6.28 -2.88 10.80
CA ALA A 35 -6.61 -4.31 10.67
C ALA A 35 -5.38 -5.24 10.83
N LYS A 36 -4.19 -4.76 10.45
CA LYS A 36 -2.90 -5.46 10.64
C LYS A 36 -2.46 -5.70 12.08
N GLU A 37 -3.05 -5.00 13.06
CA GLU A 37 -2.71 -5.18 14.47
C GLU A 37 -3.19 -6.53 15.01
N TYR A 38 -4.04 -7.22 14.25
CA TYR A 38 -4.70 -8.44 14.67
C TYR A 38 -4.23 -9.65 13.87
N THR A 39 -4.09 -10.76 14.56
CA THR A 39 -3.79 -12.08 13.99
C THR A 39 -5.02 -12.98 14.05
N ILE A 40 -4.94 -14.11 13.34
CA ILE A 40 -5.99 -15.14 13.34
C ILE A 40 -6.35 -15.65 14.74
N ASP A 41 -5.39 -15.64 15.68
CA ASP A 41 -5.57 -16.13 17.06
C ASP A 41 -6.35 -15.15 17.93
N GLN A 42 -6.37 -13.87 17.56
CA GLN A 42 -7.12 -12.82 18.26
C GLN A 42 -8.58 -12.71 17.78
N LEU A 43 -8.96 -13.49 16.76
CA LEU A 43 -10.33 -13.58 16.30
C LEU A 43 -11.19 -14.38 17.27
N GLU A 44 -12.27 -13.75 17.71
CA GLU A 44 -13.33 -14.37 18.51
C GLU A 44 -14.49 -14.77 17.60
N LEU A 45 -14.88 -16.05 17.66
CA LEU A 45 -15.97 -16.61 16.86
C LEU A 45 -17.08 -17.07 17.80
N LYS A 46 -18.27 -16.51 17.64
CA LYS A 46 -19.41 -16.67 18.56
C LYS A 46 -20.67 -17.09 17.82
N GLY A 47 -21.68 -17.56 18.55
CA GLY A 47 -23.03 -17.79 18.04
C GLY A 47 -23.35 -19.22 17.60
N HIS A 48 -22.41 -20.17 17.76
CA HIS A 48 -22.65 -21.60 17.54
C HIS A 48 -22.76 -22.36 18.86
N ASP A 49 -23.38 -23.54 18.83
CA ASP A 49 -23.41 -24.49 19.94
C ASP A 49 -22.04 -25.13 20.18
N GLU A 50 -21.22 -24.50 21.03
CA GLU A 50 -19.88 -24.95 21.41
C GLU A 50 -19.87 -26.34 22.07
N SER A 51 -21.01 -26.82 22.58
CA SER A 51 -21.12 -28.17 23.14
C SER A 51 -21.15 -29.27 22.07
N LYS A 52 -21.48 -28.89 20.82
CA LYS A 52 -21.64 -29.82 19.69
C LYS A 52 -20.62 -29.61 18.58
N TYR A 53 -20.12 -28.39 18.42
CA TYR A 53 -19.29 -28.02 17.28
C TYR A 53 -18.05 -27.25 17.70
N THR A 54 -16.96 -27.47 16.97
CA THR A 54 -15.76 -26.62 17.01
C THR A 54 -15.64 -25.86 15.69
N VAL A 55 -15.08 -24.65 15.74
CA VAL A 55 -14.80 -23.87 14.53
C VAL A 55 -13.37 -24.12 14.07
N GLU A 56 -13.19 -24.52 12.81
CA GLU A 56 -11.87 -24.54 12.18
C GLU A 56 -11.69 -23.28 11.31
N LYS A 57 -10.56 -22.59 11.49
CA LYS A 57 -10.16 -21.40 10.72
C LYS A 57 -9.25 -21.87 9.58
N ARG A 58 -9.61 -21.60 8.32
CA ARG A 58 -8.92 -22.12 7.12
C ARG A 58 -7.98 -21.12 6.48
N ALA A 59 -8.46 -19.90 6.27
CA ALA A 59 -7.71 -18.82 5.64
C ALA A 59 -8.01 -17.53 6.38
N PHE A 60 -7.02 -16.65 6.45
CA PHE A 60 -7.11 -15.35 7.10
C PHE A 60 -6.47 -14.31 6.19
N GLU A 61 -7.23 -13.28 5.85
CA GLU A 61 -6.76 -12.20 4.99
C GLU A 61 -7.03 -10.85 5.64
N ILE A 62 -6.13 -9.91 5.39
CA ILE A 62 -6.25 -8.53 5.84
C ILE A 62 -6.24 -7.63 4.63
N ASN A 63 -7.28 -6.80 4.51
CA ASN A 63 -7.31 -5.70 3.56
C ASN A 63 -7.20 -4.37 4.31
N ASN A 64 -5.96 -3.93 4.52
CA ASN A 64 -5.67 -2.67 5.19
C ASN A 64 -6.13 -1.43 4.40
N GLU A 65 -6.31 -1.53 3.08
CA GLU A 65 -6.77 -0.41 2.26
C GLU A 65 -8.18 0.05 2.68
N ILE A 66 -9.06 -0.92 2.93
CA ILE A 66 -10.46 -0.67 3.30
C ILE A 66 -10.74 -0.91 4.79
N GLY A 67 -9.72 -1.29 5.57
CA GLY A 67 -9.87 -1.61 6.99
C GLY A 67 -10.74 -2.84 7.23
N GLU A 68 -10.45 -3.94 6.53
CA GLU A 68 -11.17 -5.21 6.61
C GLU A 68 -10.26 -6.36 7.06
N VAL A 69 -10.81 -7.24 7.89
CA VAL A 69 -10.27 -8.56 8.20
C VAL A 69 -11.27 -9.60 7.72
N SER A 70 -10.80 -10.64 7.02
CA SER A 70 -11.63 -11.76 6.60
C SER A 70 -11.05 -13.09 7.06
N VAL A 71 -11.93 -14.04 7.36
CA VAL A 71 -11.54 -15.41 7.71
C VAL A 71 -12.52 -16.39 7.06
N ILE A 72 -11.98 -17.46 6.49
CA ILE A 72 -12.77 -18.60 6.02
C ILE A 72 -12.87 -19.60 7.17
N VAL A 73 -14.08 -19.99 7.53
CA VAL A 73 -14.34 -20.95 8.62
C VAL A 73 -15.29 -22.05 8.19
N ASN A 74 -15.20 -23.18 8.87
CA ASN A 74 -16.23 -24.21 8.87
C ASN A 74 -16.41 -24.77 10.29
N LEU A 75 -17.56 -25.36 10.57
CA LEU A 75 -17.83 -26.09 11.79
C LEU A 75 -17.46 -27.55 11.61
N LYS A 76 -16.99 -28.17 12.69
CA LYS A 76 -16.73 -29.61 12.80
C LYS A 76 -17.53 -30.17 13.97
N SER A 77 -18.22 -31.29 13.75
CA SER A 77 -18.94 -31.98 14.82
C SER A 77 -17.97 -32.62 15.82
N ILE A 78 -18.25 -32.43 17.12
CA ILE A 78 -17.51 -33.08 18.21
C ILE A 78 -17.86 -34.56 18.29
N GLU A 79 -19.15 -34.91 18.13
CA GLU A 79 -19.65 -36.28 18.18
C GLU A 79 -19.21 -37.10 16.97
N THR A 80 -19.17 -36.47 15.79
CA THR A 80 -18.77 -37.09 14.52
C THR A 80 -17.67 -36.26 13.86
N PRO A 81 -16.38 -36.46 14.21
CA PRO A 81 -15.27 -35.62 13.74
C PRO A 81 -15.04 -35.56 12.23
N THR A 82 -15.72 -36.40 11.45
CA THR A 82 -15.71 -36.41 9.98
C THR A 82 -16.81 -35.56 9.35
N LEU A 83 -17.78 -35.09 10.13
CA LEU A 83 -18.86 -34.23 9.69
C LEU A 83 -18.43 -32.76 9.80
N PHE A 84 -18.37 -32.08 8.66
CA PHE A 84 -18.03 -30.66 8.55
C PHE A 84 -19.18 -29.89 7.90
N SER A 85 -19.35 -28.63 8.28
CA SER A 85 -20.18 -27.72 7.50
C SER A 85 -19.51 -27.35 6.18
N GLU A 86 -20.27 -26.67 5.33
CA GLU A 86 -19.70 -25.84 4.26
C GLU A 86 -18.74 -24.77 4.82
N GLU A 87 -17.96 -24.15 3.92
CA GLU A 87 -17.13 -23.00 4.27
C GLU A 87 -17.94 -21.71 4.22
N LYS A 88 -17.66 -20.81 5.17
CA LYS A 88 -18.23 -19.47 5.23
C LYS A 88 -17.12 -18.45 5.43
N THR A 89 -17.11 -17.43 4.58
CA THR A 89 -16.26 -16.25 4.79
C THR A 89 -16.95 -15.29 5.75
N LEU A 90 -16.31 -15.01 6.88
CA LEU A 90 -16.71 -13.98 7.83
C LEU A 90 -15.83 -12.76 7.66
N LYS A 91 -16.41 -11.57 7.83
CA LYS A 91 -15.71 -10.29 7.63
C LYS A 91 -15.95 -9.38 8.82
N ILE A 92 -14.88 -8.71 9.26
CA ILE A 92 -14.93 -7.55 10.15
C ILE A 92 -14.52 -6.34 9.33
N THR A 93 -15.34 -5.30 9.33
CA THR A 93 -15.06 -4.03 8.66
C THR A 93 -15.05 -2.89 9.66
N GLY A 94 -14.58 -1.72 9.24
CA GLY A 94 -14.59 -0.50 10.06
C GLY A 94 -13.28 -0.25 10.81
N PHE A 95 -12.22 -1.01 10.53
CA PHE A 95 -10.88 -0.63 10.97
C PHE A 95 -10.43 0.66 10.30
N LYS A 96 -9.47 1.35 10.91
CA LYS A 96 -8.81 2.50 10.30
C LYS A 96 -8.15 2.07 8.98
N PRO A 97 -8.59 2.60 7.83
CA PRO A 97 -7.93 2.31 6.57
C PRO A 97 -6.52 2.88 6.59
N VAL A 98 -5.58 2.15 6.00
CA VAL A 98 -4.19 2.57 5.83
C VAL A 98 -3.94 2.77 4.34
N PRO A 99 -4.01 4.01 3.83
CA PRO A 99 -3.76 4.32 2.41
C PRO A 99 -2.37 3.90 1.90
N LEU A 100 -1.43 3.55 2.79
CA LEU A 100 -0.08 3.09 2.43
C LEU A 100 -0.11 1.85 1.54
N GLY A 101 -1.02 0.89 1.77
CA GLY A 101 -1.15 -0.30 0.92
C GLY A 101 -1.54 0.04 -0.51
N LYS A 102 -2.37 1.07 -0.68
CA LYS A 102 -2.77 1.60 -1.98
C LYS A 102 -1.61 2.28 -2.69
N ILE A 103 -0.86 3.13 -1.99
CA ILE A 103 0.32 3.81 -2.54
C ILE A 103 1.38 2.80 -2.98
N GLU A 104 1.61 1.77 -2.16
CA GLU A 104 2.52 0.66 -2.48
C GLU A 104 2.04 -0.14 -3.70
N THR A 105 0.74 -0.44 -3.78
CA THR A 105 0.15 -1.15 -4.93
C THR A 105 0.26 -0.32 -6.20
N MET A 106 -0.02 0.98 -6.14
CA MET A 106 0.14 1.90 -7.27
C MET A 106 1.61 2.05 -7.67
N ALA A 107 2.54 2.06 -6.71
CA ALA A 107 3.98 2.07 -6.98
C ALA A 107 4.43 0.78 -7.68
N LYS A 108 3.97 -0.39 -7.21
CA LYS A 108 4.25 -1.71 -7.81
C LYS A 108 3.71 -1.82 -9.22
N ASN A 109 2.52 -1.28 -9.46
CA ASN A 109 1.84 -1.29 -10.76
C ASN A 109 2.29 -0.15 -11.69
N LYS A 110 3.26 0.69 -11.27
CA LYS A 110 3.72 1.87 -12.02
C LYS A 110 2.61 2.88 -12.37
N THR A 111 1.58 2.99 -11.53
CA THR A 111 0.44 3.92 -11.70
C THR A 111 0.42 5.05 -10.69
N LEU A 112 1.36 5.08 -9.74
CA LEU A 112 1.45 6.15 -8.73
C LEU A 112 1.78 7.52 -9.35
N PHE A 113 2.57 7.51 -10.42
CA PHE A 113 3.00 8.70 -11.14
C PHE A 113 2.52 8.65 -12.58
N ILE A 114 2.18 9.82 -13.11
CA ILE A 114 1.88 10.05 -14.51
C ILE A 114 3.11 10.73 -15.13
N VAL A 115 3.59 10.18 -16.24
CA VAL A 115 4.70 10.73 -17.04
C VAL A 115 4.15 11.10 -18.41
N ASP A 116 3.95 12.39 -18.65
CA ASP A 116 3.47 12.93 -19.91
C ASP A 116 4.62 13.12 -20.92
N LYS A 117 4.93 12.05 -21.66
CA LYS A 117 5.97 12.08 -22.72
C LYS A 117 5.63 13.01 -23.89
N SER A 118 4.39 13.52 -23.97
CA SER A 118 3.96 14.45 -25.01
C SER A 118 4.24 15.92 -24.66
N SER A 119 4.68 16.21 -23.43
CA SER A 119 5.03 17.57 -23.00
C SER A 119 6.10 18.18 -23.89
N THR A 120 5.93 19.45 -24.26
CA THR A 120 6.85 20.18 -25.15
C THR A 120 8.25 20.34 -24.58
N ASP A 121 8.39 20.33 -23.25
CA ASP A 121 9.67 20.47 -22.55
C ASP A 121 10.32 19.13 -22.20
N TYR A 122 9.69 18.00 -22.56
CA TYR A 122 10.10 16.66 -22.13
C TYR A 122 11.55 16.36 -22.51
N ALA A 123 11.86 16.37 -23.81
CA ALA A 123 13.18 16.02 -24.32
C ALA A 123 14.28 16.95 -23.77
N THR A 124 14.00 18.26 -23.73
CA THR A 124 14.96 19.25 -23.21
C THR A 124 15.26 19.07 -21.72
N THR A 125 14.24 18.75 -20.92
CA THR A 125 14.38 18.52 -19.49
C THR A 125 15.10 17.19 -19.20
N ILE A 126 14.81 16.13 -19.96
CA ILE A 126 15.53 14.84 -19.85
C ILE A 126 17.03 15.03 -20.11
N GLU A 127 17.40 15.72 -21.19
CA GLU A 127 18.81 16.01 -21.50
C GLU A 127 19.49 16.87 -20.43
N ALA A 128 18.78 17.85 -19.88
CA ALA A 128 19.29 18.64 -18.76
C ALA A 128 19.55 17.76 -17.53
N ILE A 129 18.63 16.86 -17.17
CA ILE A 129 18.79 15.94 -16.03
C ILE A 129 19.95 14.98 -16.26
N LYS A 130 20.10 14.41 -17.46
CA LYS A 130 21.21 13.52 -17.80
C LYS A 130 22.58 14.19 -17.60
N LYS A 131 22.70 15.47 -17.98
CA LYS A 131 23.93 16.25 -17.75
C LYS A 131 24.26 16.40 -16.26
N LEU A 132 23.25 16.50 -15.39
CA LEU A 132 23.45 16.62 -13.94
C LEU A 132 23.89 15.29 -13.30
N ILE A 133 23.30 14.17 -13.71
CA ILE A 133 23.68 12.85 -13.16
C ILE A 133 24.97 12.28 -13.77
N GLY A 134 25.38 12.77 -14.93
CA GLY A 134 26.58 12.31 -15.62
C GLY A 134 26.44 10.92 -16.27
N PRO A 135 27.47 10.48 -17.01
CA PRO A 135 27.43 9.26 -17.82
C PRO A 135 27.41 7.97 -16.99
N ASP A 136 27.83 8.01 -15.74
CA ASP A 136 27.81 6.86 -14.83
C ASP A 136 26.52 6.77 -14.00
N GLY A 137 25.63 7.78 -14.12
CA GLY A 137 24.39 7.88 -13.36
C GLY A 137 24.59 8.07 -11.85
N LYS A 138 25.81 8.40 -11.40
CA LYS A 138 26.16 8.57 -9.97
C LYS A 138 26.28 10.02 -9.52
N GLY A 139 26.14 10.97 -10.44
CA GLY A 139 26.08 12.40 -10.14
C GLY A 139 24.95 12.73 -9.17
N LYS A 140 25.13 13.80 -8.40
CA LYS A 140 24.13 14.23 -7.42
C LYS A 140 22.99 14.91 -8.16
N SER A 141 21.80 14.33 -8.09
CA SER A 141 20.59 14.96 -8.59
C SER A 141 19.48 14.83 -7.55
N TYR A 142 18.79 15.93 -7.31
CA TYR A 142 17.77 16.04 -6.30
C TYR A 142 16.45 16.43 -6.95
N ILE A 143 15.39 15.65 -6.68
CA ILE A 143 14.03 16.03 -7.02
C ILE A 143 13.35 16.57 -5.77
N LYS A 144 13.03 17.87 -5.81
CA LYS A 144 12.20 18.53 -4.81
C LYS A 144 10.73 18.33 -5.15
N GLN A 145 9.95 17.93 -4.15
CA GLN A 145 8.49 17.98 -4.21
C GLN A 145 8.01 19.23 -3.46
N ASP A 146 7.32 20.13 -4.15
CA ASP A 146 6.82 21.39 -3.61
C ASP A 146 5.32 21.31 -3.34
N PHE A 147 4.98 21.19 -2.06
CA PHE A 147 3.60 21.03 -1.57
C PHE A 147 2.94 22.38 -1.25
N SER A 148 3.67 23.50 -1.32
CA SER A 148 3.29 24.76 -0.70
C SER A 148 1.94 25.31 -1.18
N LYS A 149 1.57 25.04 -2.44
CA LYS A 149 0.33 25.51 -3.07
C LYS A 149 -0.65 24.38 -3.43
N ALA A 150 -0.29 23.13 -3.17
CA ALA A 150 -1.08 21.99 -3.59
C ALA A 150 -2.33 21.82 -2.69
N GLN A 151 -3.49 21.72 -3.32
CA GLN A 151 -4.73 21.22 -2.71
C GLN A 151 -4.94 19.75 -3.01
N LYS A 152 -4.45 19.27 -4.16
CA LYS A 152 -4.50 17.86 -4.56
C LYS A 152 -3.11 17.28 -4.85
N ALA A 153 -3.01 15.97 -4.98
CA ALA A 153 -1.75 15.30 -5.25
C ALA A 153 -1.17 15.69 -6.62
N SER A 154 -2.02 15.81 -7.66
CA SER A 154 -1.58 16.20 -9.01
C SER A 154 -1.04 17.63 -9.12
N GLU A 155 -1.34 18.48 -8.14
CA GLU A 155 -0.88 19.88 -8.08
C GLU A 155 0.48 20.03 -7.40
N ILE A 156 1.06 18.93 -6.88
CA ILE A 156 2.42 18.94 -6.32
C ILE A 156 3.41 19.17 -7.46
N ILE A 157 4.26 20.19 -7.29
CA ILE A 157 5.25 20.56 -8.31
C ILE A 157 6.56 19.82 -8.06
N PHE A 158 7.08 19.16 -9.08
CA PHE A 158 8.38 18.50 -9.05
C PHE A 158 9.44 19.43 -9.63
N LYS A 159 10.58 19.57 -8.96
CA LYS A 159 11.71 20.40 -9.41
C LYS A 159 13.02 19.65 -9.32
N TYR A 160 13.94 19.85 -10.27
CA TYR A 160 15.23 19.16 -10.32
C TYR A 160 16.46 20.08 -10.09
N GLY A 161 17.59 19.52 -9.68
CA GLY A 161 18.87 20.22 -9.61
C GLY A 161 19.98 19.43 -8.92
N ASP A 162 21.24 19.88 -9.02
CA ASP A 162 22.41 19.18 -8.45
C ASP A 162 22.41 19.10 -6.91
N ILE A 163 21.86 20.14 -6.29
CA ILE A 163 21.70 20.28 -4.84
C ILE A 163 20.38 21.01 -4.56
N SER A 164 19.86 20.88 -3.33
CA SER A 164 18.56 21.46 -2.94
C SER A 164 18.44 22.97 -3.21
N LYS A 165 19.55 23.72 -3.16
CA LYS A 165 19.59 25.16 -3.47
C LYS A 165 19.29 25.45 -4.95
N ASN A 166 19.79 24.61 -5.86
CA ASN A 166 19.61 24.79 -7.31
C ASN A 166 18.22 24.31 -7.76
N ALA A 167 17.61 23.35 -7.03
CA ALA A 167 16.24 22.89 -7.28
C ALA A 167 15.15 23.90 -6.86
N ASN A 168 15.51 25.06 -6.30
CA ASN A 168 14.57 26.13 -5.99
C ASN A 168 14.36 27.13 -7.14
N SER A 169 15.11 27.01 -8.24
CA SER A 169 14.92 27.84 -9.43
C SER A 169 13.53 27.59 -10.04
N GLN A 170 12.86 28.66 -10.47
CA GLN A 170 11.58 28.58 -11.20
C GLN A 170 11.74 27.83 -12.54
N ASN A 171 12.96 27.78 -13.09
CA ASN A 171 13.22 27.20 -14.40
C ASN A 171 13.41 25.68 -14.38
N ASN A 172 13.46 25.06 -13.20
CA ASN A 172 13.77 23.62 -13.09
C ASN A 172 12.52 22.79 -12.77
N VAL A 173 11.36 23.17 -13.27
CA VAL A 173 10.10 22.45 -13.07
C VAL A 173 10.05 21.25 -14.02
N ILE A 174 9.68 20.08 -13.48
CA ILE A 174 9.40 18.87 -14.26
C ILE A 174 7.89 18.85 -14.54
N SER A 175 7.46 19.53 -15.61
CA SER A 175 6.03 19.73 -15.90
C SER A 175 5.29 18.44 -16.30
N PHE A 176 6.03 17.47 -16.85
CA PHE A 176 5.52 16.18 -17.32
C PHE A 176 5.33 15.13 -16.23
N LEU A 177 5.78 15.38 -15.00
CA LEU A 177 5.68 14.43 -13.90
C LEU A 177 4.63 14.88 -12.91
N LYS A 178 3.64 14.02 -12.61
CA LYS A 178 2.57 14.30 -11.64
C LYS A 178 2.23 13.06 -10.83
N TYR A 179 1.65 13.25 -9.64
CA TYR A 179 0.93 12.17 -8.98
C TYR A 179 -0.41 11.91 -9.65
N THR A 180 -0.89 10.67 -9.58
CA THR A 180 -2.26 10.32 -9.98
C THR A 180 -3.27 10.92 -8.99
N ASP A 181 -4.23 11.71 -9.49
CA ASP A 181 -5.07 12.59 -8.65
C ASP A 181 -6.30 11.92 -8.03
N ASN A 182 -6.86 10.89 -8.68
CA ASN A 182 -8.20 10.39 -8.37
C ASN A 182 -8.29 9.60 -7.07
N GLU A 183 -7.15 9.32 -6.44
CA GLU A 183 -7.04 8.20 -5.52
C GLU A 183 -6.10 8.44 -4.32
N ILE A 184 -5.44 9.60 -4.28
CA ILE A 184 -4.41 9.93 -3.29
C ILE A 184 -4.52 11.41 -2.89
N ASP A 185 -4.38 11.70 -1.60
CA ASP A 185 -4.36 13.08 -1.10
C ASP A 185 -2.97 13.76 -1.22
N LYS A 186 -2.94 15.08 -1.01
CA LYS A 186 -1.71 15.90 -1.06
C LYS A 186 -0.65 15.56 -0.01
N THR A 187 -0.98 14.75 1.00
CA THR A 187 -0.06 14.31 2.05
C THR A 187 0.79 13.12 1.63
N ILE A 188 0.56 12.55 0.43
CA ILE A 188 1.33 11.46 -0.19
C ILE A 188 2.84 11.55 0.01
N GLY A 189 3.40 12.76 -0.08
CA GLY A 189 4.83 12.99 0.09
C GLY A 189 5.39 12.53 1.44
N LYS A 190 4.57 12.43 2.49
CA LYS A 190 4.99 11.87 3.80
C LYS A 190 5.32 10.37 3.72
N ASN A 191 4.78 9.69 2.72
CA ASN A 191 4.89 8.26 2.51
C ASN A 191 5.89 7.93 1.41
N ILE A 192 6.63 8.92 0.90
CA ILE A 192 7.63 8.74 -0.14
C ILE A 192 8.99 9.13 0.43
N SER A 193 9.94 8.21 0.34
CA SER A 193 11.30 8.40 0.85
C SER A 193 12.34 8.03 -0.20
N CYS A 194 13.58 8.47 0.01
CA CYS A 194 14.70 8.13 -0.85
C CYS A 194 15.20 6.71 -0.57
N PRO A 195 15.81 6.00 -1.54
CA PRO A 195 16.45 4.71 -1.27
C PRO A 195 17.58 4.83 -0.22
N LYS A 196 17.78 3.80 0.61
CA LYS A 196 18.74 3.83 1.75
C LYS A 196 20.17 4.14 1.34
N ASN A 197 20.60 3.67 0.17
CA ASN A 197 21.94 3.89 -0.38
C ASN A 197 22.17 5.31 -0.91
N TYR A 198 21.14 6.17 -0.93
CA TYR A 198 21.24 7.59 -1.24
C TYR A 198 21.09 8.48 0.01
N ASP A 199 21.11 7.86 1.19
CA ASP A 199 21.23 8.54 2.48
C ASP A 199 22.70 8.91 2.69
N ASP A 200 23.04 10.20 2.56
CA ASP A 200 24.41 10.72 2.66
C ASP A 200 24.93 10.78 4.11
N GLY A 201 24.35 9.97 5.01
CA GLY A 201 24.70 9.91 6.44
C GLY A 201 24.37 11.19 7.21
N LYS A 202 23.67 12.14 6.58
CA LYS A 202 23.13 13.32 7.25
C LYS A 202 21.70 12.99 7.69
N ASP A 203 21.37 13.28 8.93
CA ASP A 203 20.03 13.07 9.48
C ASP A 203 19.04 14.01 8.77
N VAL A 204 18.53 13.59 7.61
CA VAL A 204 17.61 14.39 6.81
C VAL A 204 16.20 13.90 6.95
N LYS A 205 15.72 13.96 8.19
CA LYS A 205 14.36 13.66 8.66
C LYS A 205 13.20 14.25 7.83
N ASN A 206 13.48 15.13 6.86
CA ASN A 206 12.50 15.81 6.01
C ASN A 206 12.77 15.75 4.50
N ARG A 207 13.74 14.96 4.00
CA ARG A 207 13.95 14.83 2.54
C ARG A 207 12.90 13.89 1.93
N ARG A 208 11.77 14.46 1.52
CA ARG A 208 10.80 13.85 0.58
C ARG A 208 11.37 13.87 -0.84
N ALA A 209 12.48 13.19 -1.04
CA ALA A 209 13.31 13.33 -2.23
C ALA A 209 13.21 12.09 -3.10
N LEU A 210 12.95 12.31 -4.38
CA LEU A 210 13.11 11.30 -5.42
C LEU A 210 14.52 11.46 -6.02
N PHE A 211 15.08 10.37 -6.56
CA PHE A 211 16.44 10.37 -7.10
C PHE A 211 16.46 9.91 -8.54
N PHE A 212 17.14 10.64 -9.41
CA PHE A 212 17.41 10.13 -10.75
C PHE A 212 18.54 9.11 -10.71
N SER A 213 18.46 8.14 -11.63
CA SER A 213 19.47 7.11 -11.87
C SER A 213 19.38 6.72 -13.33
N LEU A 214 20.40 6.00 -13.81
CA LEU A 214 20.28 5.21 -15.04
C LEU A 214 19.86 3.78 -14.69
N ASP A 215 19.08 3.14 -15.56
CA ASP A 215 18.85 1.70 -15.53
C ASP A 215 20.03 0.93 -16.16
N GLU A 216 19.91 -0.40 -16.26
CA GLU A 216 20.93 -1.26 -16.86
C GLU A 216 21.19 -1.00 -18.35
N ASN A 217 20.26 -0.33 -19.04
CA ASN A 217 20.36 0.05 -20.45
C ASN A 217 20.78 1.51 -20.66
N GLY A 218 21.10 2.24 -19.58
CA GLY A 218 21.45 3.66 -19.65
C GLY A 218 20.26 4.60 -19.80
N LYS A 219 19.03 4.13 -19.58
CA LYS A 219 17.81 4.94 -19.63
C LYS A 219 17.57 5.66 -18.32
N LEU A 220 17.09 6.90 -18.39
CA LEU A 220 16.79 7.69 -17.20
C LEU A 220 15.58 7.12 -16.45
N ILE A 221 15.75 6.90 -15.15
CA ILE A 221 14.70 6.46 -14.23
C ILE A 221 14.71 7.31 -12.96
N ILE A 222 13.58 7.35 -12.25
CA ILE A 222 13.49 7.89 -10.89
C ILE A 222 13.34 6.73 -9.91
N LYS A 223 14.19 6.66 -8.89
CA LYS A 223 14.10 5.70 -7.78
C LYS A 223 13.46 6.34 -6.56
N PHE A 224 12.58 5.60 -5.91
CA PHE A 224 11.94 6.00 -4.67
C PHE A 224 11.56 4.79 -3.82
N ARG A 225 11.26 5.04 -2.54
CA ARG A 225 10.64 4.07 -1.64
C ARG A 225 9.30 4.59 -1.19
N VAL A 226 8.37 3.69 -0.97
CA VAL A 226 7.14 3.99 -0.24
C VAL A 226 7.38 3.61 1.22
N THR A 227 6.99 4.46 2.16
CA THR A 227 6.91 4.11 3.57
C THR A 227 5.93 2.95 3.69
N SER A 228 6.46 1.75 3.78
CA SER A 228 5.71 0.52 3.94
C SER A 228 5.90 0.00 5.36
N GLU A 229 4.83 -0.55 5.92
CA GLU A 229 4.85 -1.17 7.24
C GLU A 229 5.28 -2.64 7.17
N THR A 230 5.34 -3.23 5.97
CA THR A 230 5.73 -4.63 5.72
C THR A 230 7.15 -4.73 5.16
N ASN A 231 7.52 -3.84 4.23
CA ASN A 231 8.88 -3.78 3.70
C ASN A 231 9.25 -2.36 3.28
N SER A 232 9.80 -1.58 4.22
CA SER A 232 10.25 -0.20 3.98
C SER A 232 11.43 -0.06 3.03
N ASP A 233 11.98 -1.17 2.51
CA ASP A 233 13.24 -1.20 1.75
C ASP A 233 13.02 -1.44 0.26
N THR A 234 11.80 -1.79 -0.16
CA THR A 234 11.45 -1.96 -1.57
C THR A 234 11.69 -0.66 -2.34
N ILE A 235 12.55 -0.73 -3.37
CA ILE A 235 12.82 0.38 -4.30
C ILE A 235 11.89 0.24 -5.50
N TYR A 236 11.08 1.27 -5.73
CA TYR A 236 10.25 1.41 -6.91
C TYR A 236 10.91 2.34 -7.91
N THR A 237 10.54 2.19 -9.18
CA THR A 237 11.06 3.02 -10.28
C THR A 237 9.95 3.70 -11.07
N ILE A 238 10.26 4.88 -11.59
CA ILE A 238 9.49 5.59 -12.61
C ILE A 238 10.35 5.62 -13.86
N ASP A 239 9.85 5.08 -14.97
CA ASP A 239 10.58 5.04 -16.23
C ASP A 239 10.37 6.37 -16.98
N LEU A 240 11.47 7.09 -17.24
CA LEU A 240 11.44 8.34 -18.00
C LEU A 240 11.89 8.15 -19.46
N GLU A 241 12.35 6.97 -19.87
CA GLU A 241 12.74 6.70 -21.26
C GLU A 241 12.31 5.32 -21.74
#